data_AF-A0A419EQS1-F1
#
_entry.id   AF-A0A419EQS1-F1
#
_cell.length_a   1.000
_cell.length_b   1.000
_cell.length_c   1.000
_cell.angle_alpha   90.00
_cell.angle_beta   90.00
_cell.angle_gamma   90.00
#
_symmetry.space_group_name_H-M   'P 1'
#
loop_
_entity.id
_entity.type
_entity.pdbx_description
1 polymer ?
#
loop_
_entity_poly.entity_id
_entity_poly.type
_entity_poly.pdbx_seq_one_letter_code
_entity_poly.pdbx_strand_id
1 'polypeptide(L)'
;MNIEGITGGLKLGSLQKTTGGANGLEFGNVFTDFLKQVNEDQATSNQALNDFVSGNGVELHEVMIAGEKAKTSLDLLVEIRNKTIDMYREISRM
;
A
#
# COMPACT_ATOMS: atom_id res chain seq x y z
N MET A 1 -24.74 -49.40 -21.88
CA MET A 1 -23.82 -48.49 -22.56
C MET A 1 -23.10 -47.66 -21.51
N ASN A 2 -21.77 -47.84 -21.50
CA ASN A 2 -20.68 -47.09 -20.87
C ASN A 2 -20.99 -45.98 -19.85
N ILE A 3 -20.63 -46.24 -18.59
CA ILE A 3 -20.50 -45.27 -17.50
C ILE A 3 -19.03 -44.89 -17.22
N GLU A 4 -18.18 -44.88 -18.24
CA GLU A 4 -16.75 -44.54 -18.09
C GLU A 4 -16.38 -43.27 -18.85
N GLY A 5 -16.73 -42.10 -18.29
CA GLY A 5 -16.46 -40.83 -19.00
C GLY A 5 -16.29 -39.55 -18.18
N ILE A 6 -16.30 -39.60 -16.84
CA ILE A 6 -16.21 -38.36 -16.02
C ILE A 6 -15.05 -38.32 -15.02
N THR A 7 -14.05 -39.21 -15.15
CA THR A 7 -12.85 -39.21 -14.29
C THR A 7 -11.57 -38.74 -15.00
N GLY A 8 -11.69 -38.02 -16.13
CA GLY A 8 -10.54 -37.52 -16.89
C GLY A 8 -10.63 -36.03 -17.14
N GLY A 9 -10.20 -35.20 -16.18
CA GLY A 9 -10.24 -33.74 -16.41
C GLY A 9 -9.54 -32.85 -15.39
N LEU A 10 -9.20 -33.35 -14.19
CA LEU A 10 -8.39 -32.56 -13.26
C LEU A 10 -6.91 -32.90 -13.47
N LYS A 11 -6.31 -32.23 -14.46
CA LYS A 11 -4.87 -32.03 -14.50
C LYS A 11 -4.49 -31.22 -13.26
N LEU A 12 -4.18 -31.93 -12.17
CA LEU A 12 -3.45 -31.40 -11.03
C LEU A 12 -2.00 -31.17 -11.49
N GLY A 13 -1.82 -30.11 -12.29
CA GLY A 13 -0.54 -29.56 -12.62
C GLY A 13 0.10 -29.05 -11.34
N SER A 14 1.13 -29.78 -10.90
CA SER A 14 2.30 -29.24 -10.21
C SER A 14 2.01 -28.07 -9.24
N LEU A 15 1.42 -28.37 -8.09
CA LEU A 15 1.67 -27.59 -6.88
C LEU A 15 3.04 -28.03 -6.33
N GLN A 16 4.09 -27.66 -7.06
CA GLN A 16 5.46 -27.68 -6.58
C GLN A 16 5.97 -26.23 -6.60
N LYS A 17 6.42 -25.80 -5.42
CA LYS A 17 7.28 -24.64 -5.15
C LYS A 17 6.52 -23.30 -5.15
N THR A 18 6.44 -22.58 -4.02
CA THR A 18 7.59 -22.10 -3.27
C THR A 18 7.25 -21.83 -1.80
N THR A 19 7.81 -22.65 -0.92
CA THR A 19 8.14 -22.24 0.45
C THR A 19 9.33 -21.27 0.37
N GLY A 20 9.22 -20.14 1.08
CA GLY A 20 10.35 -19.44 1.69
C GLY A 20 11.28 -18.65 0.77
N GLY A 21 11.09 -17.33 0.71
CA GLY A 21 12.09 -16.41 0.17
C GLY A 21 11.55 -15.23 -0.64
N ALA A 22 10.57 -14.48 -0.13
CA ALA A 22 10.03 -13.30 -0.82
C ALA A 22 9.77 -12.07 0.06
N ASN A 23 10.11 -12.10 1.36
CA ASN A 23 9.72 -11.04 2.31
C ASN A 23 10.29 -9.64 1.97
N GLY A 24 11.45 -9.57 1.30
CA GLY A 24 12.08 -8.30 0.92
C GLY A 24 11.41 -7.58 -0.25
N LEU A 25 10.85 -8.33 -1.21
CA LEU A 25 10.15 -7.75 -2.36
C LEU A 25 8.74 -7.29 -1.98
N GLU A 26 8.07 -8.00 -1.08
CA GLU A 26 6.74 -7.62 -0.61
C GLU A 26 6.76 -6.32 0.20
N PHE A 27 7.76 -6.11 1.07
CA PHE A 27 7.87 -4.86 1.82
C PHE A 27 8.07 -3.64 0.90
N GLY A 28 8.93 -3.76 -0.11
CA GLY A 28 9.16 -2.68 -1.08
C GLY A 28 7.90 -2.32 -1.88
N ASN A 29 7.10 -3.34 -2.24
CA ASN A 29 5.81 -3.13 -2.92
C ASN A 29 4.82 -2.41 -2.00
N VAL A 30 4.64 -2.88 -0.75
CA VAL A 30 3.77 -2.23 0.24
C VAL A 30 4.20 -0.80 0.52
N PHE A 31 5.51 -0.54 0.62
CA PHE A 31 6.04 0.80 0.82
C PHE A 31 5.79 1.72 -0.38
N THR A 32 5.94 1.19 -1.60
CA THR A 32 5.66 1.93 -2.83
C THR A 32 4.17 2.26 -2.96
N ASP A 33 3.30 1.33 -2.59
CA ASP A 33 1.86 1.56 -2.59
C ASP A 33 1.46 2.56 -1.49
N PHE A 34 2.08 2.49 -0.31
CA PHE A 34 1.89 3.49 0.74
C PHE A 34 2.35 4.89 0.30
N LEU A 35 3.48 4.99 -0.41
CA LEU A 35 3.94 6.25 -1.00
C LEU A 35 2.92 6.86 -1.96
N LYS A 36 2.32 6.04 -2.83
CA LYS A 36 1.24 6.49 -3.72
C LYS A 36 0.02 6.93 -2.92
N GLN A 37 -0.37 6.18 -1.90
CA GLN A 37 -1.49 6.52 -1.03
C GLN A 37 -1.29 7.85 -0.32
N VAL A 38 -0.10 8.12 0.22
CA VAL A 38 0.24 9.42 0.85
C VAL A 38 0.10 10.55 -0.17
N ASN A 39 0.55 10.34 -1.41
CA ASN A 39 0.44 11.34 -2.48
C ASN A 39 -1.03 11.61 -2.84
N GLU A 40 -1.84 10.56 -2.97
CA GLU A 40 -3.28 10.68 -3.20
C GLU A 40 -3.98 11.38 -2.04
N ASP A 41 -3.73 10.98 -0.79
CA ASP A 41 -4.30 11.61 0.41
C ASP A 41 -3.97 13.10 0.47
N GLN A 42 -2.75 13.48 0.10
CA GLN A 42 -2.33 14.88 0.03
C GLN A 42 -3.02 15.65 -1.10
N ALA A 43 -3.20 15.03 -2.27
CA ALA A 43 -3.95 15.62 -3.38
C ALA A 43 -5.43 15.80 -3.02
N THR A 44 -6.06 14.80 -2.39
CA THR A 44 -7.44 14.87 -1.90
C THR A 44 -7.61 15.96 -0.84
N SER A 45 -6.69 16.08 0.12
CA SER A 45 -6.73 17.15 1.12
C SER A 45 -6.65 18.54 0.47
N ASN A 46 -5.76 18.72 -0.51
CA ASN A 46 -5.66 19.98 -1.27
C ASN A 46 -6.91 20.26 -2.09
N GLN A 47 -7.53 19.24 -2.68
CA GLN A 47 -8.76 19.39 -3.43
C GLN A 47 -9.93 19.78 -2.50
N ALA A 48 -10.10 19.08 -1.38
CA ALA A 48 -11.11 19.40 -0.37
C ALA A 48 -10.93 20.83 0.17
N LEU A 49 -9.69 21.27 0.38
CA LEU A 49 -9.38 22.65 0.76
C LEU A 49 -9.80 23.66 -0.33
N ASN A 50 -9.48 23.38 -1.59
CA ASN A 50 -9.88 24.24 -2.71
C ASN A 50 -11.40 24.30 -2.86
N ASP A 51 -12.09 23.19 -2.72
CA ASP A 51 -13.55 23.12 -2.81
C ASP A 51 -14.24 23.83 -1.64
N PHE A 52 -13.66 23.74 -0.43
CA PHE A 52 -14.11 24.50 0.73
C PHE A 52 -13.94 26.01 0.53
N VAL A 53 -12.77 26.46 0.07
CA VAL A 53 -12.50 27.88 -0.19
C VAL A 53 -13.35 28.42 -1.37
N SER A 54 -13.65 27.56 -2.35
CA SER A 54 -14.50 27.91 -3.51
C SER A 54 -15.98 27.93 -3.18
N GLY A 55 -16.39 27.51 -1.98
CA GLY A 55 -17.79 27.48 -1.54
C GLY A 55 -18.61 26.33 -2.11
N ASN A 56 -17.97 25.26 -2.60
CA ASN A 56 -18.61 24.09 -3.24
C ASN A 56 -19.34 23.14 -2.25
N GLY A 57 -19.75 23.61 -1.08
CA GLY A 57 -20.52 22.80 -0.12
C GLY A 57 -19.75 21.66 0.53
N VAL A 58 -18.41 21.69 0.50
CA VAL A 58 -17.58 20.79 1.30
C VAL A 58 -17.61 21.27 2.74
N GLU A 59 -17.88 20.36 3.67
CA GLU A 59 -17.95 20.68 5.08
C GLU A 59 -16.53 20.83 5.66
N LEU A 60 -16.32 21.83 6.52
CA LEU A 60 -15.00 22.12 7.12
C LEU A 60 -14.38 20.88 7.81
N HIS A 61 -15.21 20.03 8.40
CA HIS A 61 -14.74 18.82 9.08
C HIS A 61 -14.13 17.79 8.11
N GLU A 62 -14.62 17.69 6.87
CA GLU A 62 -14.05 16.77 5.87
C GLU A 62 -12.65 17.22 5.44
N VAL A 63 -12.44 18.53 5.27
CA VAL A 63 -11.11 19.10 4.99
C VAL A 63 -10.15 18.84 6.13
N MET A 64 -10.60 19.03 7.38
CA MET A 64 -9.78 18.75 8.57
C MET A 64 -9.44 17.26 8.70
N ILE A 65 -10.40 16.37 8.44
CA ILE A 65 -10.16 14.91 8.45
C ILE A 65 -9.17 14.52 7.36
N ALA A 66 -9.36 15.01 6.13
CA ALA A 66 -8.46 14.73 5.02
C ALA A 66 -7.05 15.28 5.30
N GLY A 67 -6.95 16.47 5.89
CA GLY A 67 -5.69 17.09 6.31
C GLY A 67 -4.96 16.28 7.37
N GLU A 68 -5.65 15.87 8.44
CA GLU A 68 -5.02 15.06 9.50
C GLU A 68 -4.65 13.65 9.04
N LYS A 69 -5.44 13.05 8.14
CA LYS A 69 -5.08 11.78 7.49
C LYS A 69 -3.79 11.94 6.71
N ALA A 70 -3.70 12.94 5.83
CA ALA A 70 -2.51 13.19 5.02
C ALA A 70 -1.27 13.46 5.91
N LYS A 71 -1.45 14.23 6.99
CA LYS A 71 -0.39 14.51 7.96
C LYS A 71 0.11 13.26 8.66
N THR A 72 -0.79 12.47 9.24
CA THR A 72 -0.44 11.24 9.97
C THR A 72 0.27 10.24 9.05
N SER A 73 -0.22 10.07 7.82
CA SER A 73 0.40 9.19 6.82
C SER A 73 1.80 9.68 6.42
N LEU A 74 2.01 10.99 6.30
CA LEU A 74 3.32 11.58 6.02
C LEU A 74 4.31 11.39 7.18
N ASP A 75 3.86 11.59 8.42
CA ASP A 75 4.70 11.40 9.61
C ASP A 75 5.18 9.94 9.69
N LEU A 76 4.27 8.98 9.46
CA LEU A 76 4.62 7.55 9.38
C LEU A 76 5.64 7.27 8.26
N LEU A 77 5.49 7.88 7.08
CA LEU A 77 6.43 7.73 5.98
C LEU A 77 7.84 8.21 6.36
N VAL A 78 7.93 9.35 7.06
CA VAL A 78 9.20 9.90 7.52
C VAL A 78 9.87 8.96 8.53
N GLU A 79 9.11 8.38 9.46
CA GLU A 79 9.63 7.37 10.39
C GLU A 79 10.18 6.14 9.66
N ILE A 80 9.42 5.61 8.69
CA ILE A 80 9.86 4.47 7.89
C ILE A 80 11.14 4.82 7.12
N ARG A 81 11.20 5.99 6.48
CA ARG A 81 12.40 6.47 5.78
C ARG A 81 13.62 6.49 6.69
N ASN A 82 13.48 7.06 7.89
CA ASN A 82 14.57 7.13 8.86
C ASN A 82 15.00 5.72 9.28
N LYS A 83 14.04 4.86 9.60
CA LYS A 83 14.31 3.48 9.99
C LYS A 83 15.01 2.68 8.89
N THR A 84 14.60 2.82 7.63
CA THR A 84 15.25 2.16 6.48
C THR A 84 16.69 2.64 6.30
N ILE A 85 16.96 3.94 6.45
CA ILE A 85 18.32 4.49 6.39
C ILE A 85 19.17 3.93 7.54
N ASP A 86 18.62 3.85 8.75
CA ASP A 86 19.32 3.32 9.91
C ASP A 86 19.60 1.82 9.77
N MET A 87 18.63 1.03 9.27
CA MET A 87 18.84 -0.39 8.98
C MET A 87 19.93 -0.60 7.92
N TYR A 88 19.97 0.24 6.87
CA TYR A 88 21.03 0.19 5.87
C TYR A 88 22.41 0.50 6.49
N ARG A 89 22.48 1.53 7.34
CA ARG A 89 23.71 1.90 8.05
C ARG A 89 24.19 0.80 8.99
N GLU A 90 23.29 0.14 9.71
CA GLU A 90 23.62 -0.96 10.62
C GLU A 90 24.18 -2.16 9.86
N ILE A 91 23.53 -2.58 8.78
CA ILE A 91 24.01 -3.66 7.90
C ILE A 91 25.39 -3.34 7.30
N SER A 92 25.64 -2.07 6.97
CA SER A 92 26.94 -1.63 6.42
C SER A 92 28.06 -1.55 7.46
N ARG A 93 27.72 -1.57 8.76
CA ARG A 93 28.67 -1.36 9.86
C ARG A 93 28.95 -2.65 10.64
N MET A 94 28.10 -3.68 10.48
CA MET A 94 28.48 -5.08 10.71
C MET A 94 29.41 -5.57 9.60
#